data_AF-A0A939DNV9-F1
#
_entry.id   AF-A0A939DNV9-F1
#
_cell.length_a   1.000
_cell.length_b   1.000
_cell.length_c   1.000
_cell.angle_alpha   90.00
_cell.angle_beta   90.00
_cell.angle_gamma   90.00
#
_symmetry.space_group_name_H-M   'P 1'
#
loop_
_entity.id
_entity.type
_entity.pdbx_description
1 polymer ?
#
loop_
_entity_poly.entity_id
_entity_poly.type
_entity_poly.pdbx_seq_one_letter_code
_entity_poly.pdbx_strand_id
1 'polypeptide(L)'
;MKSSYFRIALAGLLLSIAGMANATLIVGNSYLDGEGVAWEYVGSFQVSDGPNWSSTVELFNGLEAAEEVFGALADNMRYAISTLDTGFVNHMANYDGYGQANHVLPEDIVTDINGDGFYNWAGNGLGDWSAYIMDHSNNNVNYVFKAAVAVAQVSEPSALAVIALGLMGFAASRARKK
;
A
#
# COMPACT_ATOMS: atom_id res chain seq x y z
N MET A 1 41.61 -34.03 -2.34
CA MET A 1 41.19 -32.88 -3.18
C MET A 1 42.04 -31.68 -2.82
N LYS A 2 42.71 -31.04 -3.80
CA LYS A 2 43.57 -29.86 -3.57
C LYS A 2 42.71 -28.70 -3.06
N SER A 3 43.13 -28.05 -1.96
CA SER A 3 42.41 -26.97 -1.27
C SER A 3 42.04 -25.75 -2.15
N SER A 4 42.64 -25.64 -3.32
CA SER A 4 42.37 -24.61 -4.33
C SER A 4 40.95 -24.71 -4.92
N TYR A 5 40.43 -25.91 -5.19
CA TYR A 5 39.11 -26.07 -5.81
C TYR A 5 37.95 -25.77 -4.85
N PHE A 6 38.16 -26.05 -3.55
CA PHE A 6 37.17 -25.76 -2.50
C PHE A 6 36.97 -24.25 -2.31
N ARG A 7 38.06 -23.46 -2.41
CA ARG A 7 37.99 -21.99 -2.29
C ARG A 7 37.27 -21.33 -3.47
N ILE A 8 37.46 -21.87 -4.67
CA ILE A 8 36.80 -21.38 -5.89
C ILE A 8 35.30 -21.71 -5.84
N ALA A 9 34.93 -22.92 -5.42
CA ALA A 9 33.55 -23.31 -5.24
C ALA A 9 32.82 -22.48 -4.16
N LEU A 10 33.50 -22.21 -3.04
CA LEU A 10 32.96 -21.37 -1.96
C LEU A 10 32.78 -19.91 -2.40
N ALA A 11 33.70 -19.35 -3.18
CA ALA A 11 33.58 -18.00 -3.74
C ALA A 11 32.43 -17.89 -4.75
N GLY A 12 32.23 -18.91 -5.59
CA GLY A 12 31.08 -18.99 -6.51
C GLY A 12 29.74 -19.08 -5.77
N LEU A 13 29.68 -19.87 -4.70
CA LEU A 13 28.49 -20.01 -3.86
C LEU A 13 28.13 -18.68 -3.17
N LEU A 14 29.12 -17.97 -2.62
CA LEU A 14 28.89 -16.66 -1.97
C LEU A 14 28.41 -15.58 -2.96
N LEU A 15 28.89 -15.60 -4.21
CA LEU A 15 28.39 -14.71 -5.27
C LEU A 15 26.93 -15.00 -5.66
N SER A 16 26.54 -16.29 -5.67
CA SER A 16 25.16 -16.68 -6.02
C SER A 16 24.11 -16.28 -4.97
N ILE A 17 24.50 -16.19 -3.70
CA ILE A 17 23.60 -15.83 -2.59
C ILE A 17 23.40 -14.30 -2.51
N ALA A 18 24.41 -13.50 -2.92
CA ALA A 18 24.32 -12.04 -2.93
C ALA A 18 23.33 -11.47 -3.96
N GLY A 19 22.94 -12.26 -4.97
CA GLY A 19 21.95 -11.85 -5.98
C GLY A 19 20.49 -11.93 -5.52
N MET A 20 20.22 -12.48 -4.33
CA MET A 20 18.84 -12.68 -3.83
C MET A 20 18.47 -11.81 -2.62
N ALA A 21 19.35 -10.92 -2.18
CA ALA A 21 19.07 -10.01 -1.08
C ALA A 21 18.53 -8.68 -1.60
N ASN A 22 17.21 -8.59 -1.76
CA ASN A 22 16.53 -7.29 -1.83
C ASN A 22 16.35 -6.78 -0.40
N ALA A 23 17.30 -5.99 0.08
CA ALA A 23 17.17 -5.28 1.35
C ALA A 23 16.50 -3.92 1.07
N THR A 24 15.19 -3.86 1.28
CA THR A 24 14.47 -2.58 1.25
C THR A 24 14.65 -1.88 2.59
N LEU A 25 15.27 -0.70 2.60
CA LEU A 25 15.33 0.14 3.79
C LEU A 25 13.94 0.68 4.10
N ILE A 26 13.27 0.06 5.08
CA ILE A 26 12.01 0.58 5.62
C ILE A 26 12.37 1.69 6.63
N VAL A 27 12.13 2.94 6.27
CA VAL A 27 12.19 4.09 7.20
C VAL A 27 10.74 4.49 7.53
N GLY A 28 10.34 4.32 8.80
CA GLY A 28 8.97 4.61 9.28
C GLY A 28 8.10 3.36 9.44
N ASN A 29 6.94 3.50 10.06
CA ASN A 29 5.94 2.43 10.17
C ASN A 29 5.31 2.20 8.79
N SER A 30 5.94 1.38 7.94
CA SER A 30 5.35 0.93 6.69
C SER A 30 4.33 -0.17 6.97
N TYR A 31 3.12 0.02 6.47
CA TYR A 31 2.05 -0.96 6.51
C TYR A 31 2.05 -1.76 5.22
N LEU A 32 1.68 -3.04 5.28
CA LEU A 32 1.71 -3.93 4.12
C LEU A 32 0.28 -4.35 3.75
N ASP A 33 0.05 -4.53 2.46
CA ASP A 33 -1.13 -5.22 1.94
C ASP A 33 -0.86 -6.72 1.70
N GLY A 34 -1.86 -7.41 1.15
CA GLY A 34 -1.77 -8.83 0.80
C GLY A 34 -0.76 -9.16 -0.31
N GLU A 35 -0.34 -8.15 -1.08
CA GLU A 35 0.66 -8.26 -2.16
C GLU A 35 2.07 -7.88 -1.70
N GLY A 36 2.22 -7.42 -0.46
CA GLY A 36 3.48 -6.97 0.12
C GLY A 36 3.89 -5.56 -0.32
N VAL A 37 2.96 -4.76 -0.87
CA VAL A 37 3.22 -3.34 -1.17
C VAL A 37 3.24 -2.55 0.12
N ALA A 38 4.17 -1.60 0.21
CA ALA A 38 4.33 -0.73 1.37
C ALA A 38 3.48 0.54 1.25
N TRP A 39 2.83 0.87 2.36
CA TRP A 39 1.90 1.98 2.51
C TRP A 39 2.25 2.82 3.74
N GLU A 40 2.02 4.13 3.65
CA GLU A 40 2.21 5.08 4.75
C GLU A 40 0.84 5.53 5.25
N TYR A 41 0.62 5.47 6.56
CA TYR A 41 -0.63 5.93 7.18
C TYR A 41 -0.77 7.45 7.08
N VAL A 42 -1.95 7.92 6.68
CA VAL A 42 -2.28 9.34 6.51
C VAL A 42 -3.21 9.83 7.61
N GLY A 43 -4.25 9.05 7.92
CA GLY A 43 -5.29 9.42 8.88
C GLY A 43 -6.47 8.47 8.78
N SER A 44 -7.61 8.87 9.34
CA SER A 44 -8.86 8.12 9.23
C SER A 44 -10.05 9.06 9.20
N PHE A 45 -11.18 8.56 8.70
CA PHE A 45 -12.47 9.24 8.71
C PHE A 45 -13.59 8.24 9.05
N GLN A 46 -14.67 8.72 9.65
CA GLN A 46 -15.90 7.95 9.82
C GLN A 46 -16.79 8.12 8.60
N VAL A 47 -17.60 7.11 8.30
CA VAL A 47 -18.60 7.24 7.21
C VAL A 47 -19.51 8.44 7.47
N SER A 48 -19.94 8.60 8.73
CA SER A 48 -20.77 9.71 9.20
C SER A 48 -20.09 11.08 9.26
N ASP A 49 -18.78 11.20 9.01
CA ASP A 49 -18.12 12.52 8.96
C ASP A 49 -18.51 13.32 7.71
N GLY A 50 -19.16 12.66 6.74
CA GLY A 50 -19.61 13.27 5.49
C GLY A 50 -20.85 14.17 5.60
N PRO A 51 -21.27 14.78 4.48
CA PRO A 51 -22.48 15.61 4.42
C PRO A 51 -23.74 14.84 4.82
N ASN A 52 -24.72 15.54 5.41
CA ASN A 52 -26.05 14.98 5.69
C ASN A 52 -26.69 14.44 4.41
N TRP A 53 -27.29 13.26 4.50
CA TRP A 53 -27.96 12.65 3.37
C TRP A 53 -29.00 13.60 2.76
N SER A 54 -28.97 13.69 1.43
CA SER A 54 -29.96 14.40 0.63
C SER A 54 -29.98 13.79 -0.76
N SER A 55 -30.99 14.10 -1.58
CA SER A 55 -31.02 13.55 -2.93
C SER A 55 -29.81 14.01 -3.75
N THR A 56 -29.35 15.25 -3.59
CA THR A 56 -28.29 15.86 -4.44
C THR A 56 -26.91 15.85 -3.78
N VAL A 57 -26.62 14.86 -2.94
CA VAL A 57 -25.30 14.76 -2.32
C VAL A 57 -24.33 14.02 -3.24
N GLU A 58 -23.08 14.46 -3.25
CA GLU A 58 -22.03 13.75 -3.96
C GLU A 58 -21.76 12.39 -3.30
N LEU A 59 -21.53 11.39 -4.14
CA LEU A 59 -21.33 10.00 -3.74
C LEU A 59 -19.86 9.67 -3.84
N PHE A 60 -19.26 9.20 -2.74
CA PHE A 60 -17.83 8.94 -2.69
C PHE A 60 -17.58 7.45 -2.50
N ASN A 61 -16.78 6.84 -3.37
CA ASN A 61 -16.13 5.59 -3.01
C ASN A 61 -15.07 5.81 -1.92
N GLY A 62 -14.47 4.74 -1.39
CA GLY A 62 -13.48 4.84 -0.34
C GLY A 62 -12.27 5.71 -0.72
N LEU A 63 -11.82 5.62 -1.97
CA LEU A 63 -10.68 6.40 -2.49
C LEU A 63 -11.04 7.87 -2.71
N GLU A 64 -12.19 8.14 -3.33
CA GLU A 64 -12.71 9.50 -3.55
C GLU A 64 -12.96 10.21 -2.22
N ALA A 65 -13.49 9.51 -1.22
CA ALA A 65 -13.66 10.03 0.13
C ALA A 65 -12.32 10.40 0.79
N ALA A 66 -11.29 9.58 0.59
CA ALA A 66 -9.94 9.90 1.08
C ALA A 66 -9.36 11.14 0.40
N GLU A 67 -9.58 11.31 -0.90
CA GLU A 67 -9.17 12.50 -1.64
C GLU A 67 -9.94 13.75 -1.17
N GLU A 68 -11.23 13.64 -0.91
CA GLU A 68 -12.05 14.75 -0.37
C GLU A 68 -11.55 15.19 1.02
N VAL A 69 -11.24 14.23 1.90
CA VAL A 69 -10.85 14.52 3.29
C VAL A 69 -9.38 14.96 3.42
N PHE A 70 -8.47 14.34 2.68
CA PHE A 70 -7.02 14.54 2.83
C PHE A 70 -6.37 15.33 1.68
N GLY A 71 -7.14 15.62 0.63
CA GLY A 71 -6.71 16.36 -0.56
C GLY A 71 -6.12 15.47 -1.65
N ALA A 72 -6.03 16.03 -2.85
CA ALA A 72 -5.41 15.36 -3.99
C ALA A 72 -3.92 15.05 -3.73
N LEU A 73 -3.51 13.84 -4.11
CA LEU A 73 -2.11 13.44 -4.10
C LEU A 73 -1.40 13.87 -5.38
N ALA A 74 -0.06 13.81 -5.39
CA ALA A 74 0.71 13.96 -6.62
C ALA A 74 0.39 12.80 -7.60
N ASP A 75 0.46 13.06 -8.91
CA ASP A 75 0.06 12.13 -10.00
C ASP A 75 0.62 10.70 -9.91
N ASN A 76 1.74 10.50 -9.20
CA ASN A 76 2.41 9.21 -9.05
C ASN A 76 2.12 8.52 -7.70
N MET A 77 1.25 9.08 -6.88
CA MET A 77 0.82 8.53 -5.60
C MET A 77 -0.66 8.14 -5.69
N ARG A 78 -1.09 7.25 -4.80
CA ARG A 78 -2.47 6.80 -4.70
C ARG A 78 -2.82 6.54 -3.25
N TYR A 79 -4.10 6.71 -2.92
CA TYR A 79 -4.66 6.27 -1.66
C TYR A 79 -4.93 4.76 -1.67
N ALA A 80 -5.06 4.20 -0.47
CA ALA A 80 -5.66 2.91 -0.17
C ALA A 80 -6.33 3.00 1.20
N ILE A 81 -7.33 2.16 1.42
CA ILE A 81 -8.21 2.14 2.57
C ILE A 81 -8.07 0.81 3.30
N SER A 82 -8.21 0.88 4.62
CA SER A 82 -8.45 -0.29 5.44
C SER A 82 -9.65 -0.08 6.36
N THR A 83 -10.41 -1.15 6.57
CA THR A 83 -11.42 -1.22 7.63
C THR A 83 -10.87 -1.76 8.96
N LEU A 84 -9.56 -2.03 9.04
CA LEU A 84 -8.91 -2.67 10.19
C LEU A 84 -7.87 -1.74 10.84
N ASP A 85 -7.97 -1.58 12.16
CA ASP A 85 -6.96 -0.90 12.98
C ASP A 85 -5.78 -1.82 13.36
N THR A 86 -5.32 -2.62 12.40
CA THR A 86 -4.25 -3.60 12.61
C THR A 86 -2.97 -3.22 11.88
N GLY A 87 -3.02 -2.17 11.06
CA GLY A 87 -1.92 -1.82 10.15
C GLY A 87 -1.82 -2.74 8.93
N PHE A 88 -2.86 -3.54 8.64
CA PHE A 88 -2.96 -4.26 7.38
C PHE A 88 -3.85 -3.47 6.42
N VAL A 89 -3.36 -3.21 5.21
CA VAL A 89 -4.13 -2.52 4.15
C VAL A 89 -4.92 -3.59 3.39
N ASN A 90 -6.24 -3.65 3.64
CA ASN A 90 -7.09 -4.71 3.10
C ASN A 90 -7.85 -4.32 1.82
N HIS A 91 -7.70 -3.08 1.34
CA HIS A 91 -8.39 -2.54 0.17
C HIS A 91 -9.92 -2.59 0.25
N MET A 92 -10.44 -2.42 1.47
CA MET A 92 -11.87 -2.37 1.74
C MET A 92 -12.22 -1.07 2.43
N ALA A 93 -13.42 -0.56 2.18
CA ALA A 93 -14.00 0.58 2.86
C ALA A 93 -15.37 0.24 3.44
N ASN A 94 -15.74 0.93 4.51
CA ASN A 94 -17.08 0.96 5.07
C ASN A 94 -17.93 1.96 4.28
N TYR A 95 -19.16 1.56 3.98
CA TYR A 95 -20.14 2.33 3.23
C TYR A 95 -21.46 2.40 3.99
N ASP A 96 -22.18 3.50 3.78
CA ASP A 96 -23.61 3.60 3.99
C ASP A 96 -24.33 3.48 2.64
N GLY A 97 -25.55 2.94 2.65
CA GLY A 97 -26.33 2.68 1.45
C GLY A 97 -27.77 3.11 1.59
N TYR A 98 -28.34 3.71 0.54
CA TYR A 98 -29.68 4.27 0.60
C TYR A 98 -30.73 3.19 0.89
N GLY A 99 -31.36 3.26 2.07
CA GLY A 99 -32.32 2.26 2.51
C GLY A 99 -31.71 0.86 2.75
N GLN A 100 -30.39 0.79 2.90
CA GLN A 100 -29.63 -0.42 3.13
C GLN A 100 -28.85 -0.33 4.45
N ALA A 101 -28.39 -1.48 4.95
CA ALA A 101 -27.51 -1.50 6.11
C ALA A 101 -26.05 -1.25 5.69
N ASN A 102 -25.26 -0.73 6.63
CA ASN A 102 -23.83 -0.49 6.44
C ASN A 102 -23.13 -1.75 5.91
N HIS A 103 -22.26 -1.57 4.92
CA HIS A 103 -21.56 -2.68 4.28
C HIS A 103 -20.07 -2.39 4.14
N VAL A 104 -19.26 -3.44 4.19
CA VAL A 104 -17.84 -3.38 3.81
C VAL A 104 -17.72 -3.86 2.37
N LEU A 105 -17.23 -3.00 1.48
CA LEU A 105 -17.09 -3.24 0.04
C LEU A 105 -15.68 -2.82 -0.40
N PRO A 106 -15.23 -3.19 -1.62
CA PRO A 106 -13.99 -2.67 -2.18
C PRO A 106 -13.93 -1.14 -2.12
N GLU A 107 -12.72 -0.59 -2.00
CA GLU A 107 -12.51 0.86 -1.86
C GLU A 107 -12.81 1.68 -3.13
N ASP A 108 -13.00 1.03 -4.27
CA ASP A 108 -13.11 1.61 -5.61
C ASP A 108 -14.41 1.24 -6.34
N ILE A 109 -15.48 0.89 -5.61
CA ILE A 109 -16.76 0.54 -6.23
C ILE A 109 -17.39 1.73 -6.96
N VAL A 110 -18.29 1.40 -7.89
CA VAL A 110 -19.25 2.37 -8.43
C VAL A 110 -20.31 2.62 -7.37
N THR A 111 -20.42 3.87 -6.92
CA THR A 111 -21.33 4.31 -5.85
C THR A 111 -22.71 4.72 -6.37
N ASP A 112 -22.74 5.41 -7.51
CA ASP A 112 -23.94 5.74 -8.28
C ASP A 112 -24.26 4.61 -9.26
N ILE A 113 -25.13 3.68 -8.86
CA ILE A 113 -25.36 2.44 -9.62
C ILE A 113 -26.15 2.73 -10.91
N ASN A 114 -27.05 3.71 -10.89
CA ASN A 114 -27.93 4.03 -12.01
C ASN A 114 -27.41 5.21 -12.86
N GLY A 115 -26.39 5.93 -12.39
CA GLY A 115 -25.75 7.05 -13.08
C GLY A 115 -26.58 8.34 -13.06
N ASP A 116 -27.52 8.48 -12.12
CA ASP A 116 -28.44 9.61 -12.06
C ASP A 116 -27.91 10.79 -11.23
N GLY A 117 -26.80 10.60 -10.51
CA GLY A 117 -26.13 11.60 -9.68
C GLY A 117 -26.81 11.88 -8.35
N PHE A 118 -27.70 11.00 -7.88
CA PHE A 118 -28.41 11.16 -6.61
C PHE A 118 -28.13 10.01 -5.65
N TYR A 119 -28.11 10.27 -4.34
CA TYR A 119 -28.09 9.21 -3.32
C TYR A 119 -29.52 8.68 -3.13
N ASN A 120 -29.90 7.65 -3.89
CA ASN A 120 -31.27 7.17 -3.88
C ASN A 120 -31.40 5.66 -4.13
N TRP A 121 -32.62 5.25 -4.44
CA TRP A 121 -32.91 3.89 -4.88
C TRP A 121 -32.51 3.68 -6.34
N ALA A 122 -31.43 2.94 -6.56
CA ALA A 122 -30.92 2.59 -7.88
C ALA A 122 -31.77 1.56 -8.66
N GLY A 123 -32.79 0.95 -8.03
CA GLY A 123 -33.60 -0.09 -8.65
C GLY A 123 -33.24 -1.51 -8.22
N ASN A 124 -34.10 -2.47 -8.55
CA ASN A 124 -33.84 -3.91 -8.37
C ASN A 124 -33.49 -4.37 -6.93
N GLY A 125 -33.86 -3.65 -5.89
CA GLY A 125 -33.46 -4.03 -4.52
C GLY A 125 -32.24 -3.27 -4.00
N LEU A 126 -31.63 -2.41 -4.81
CA LEU A 126 -30.35 -1.77 -4.54
C LEU A 126 -30.54 -0.26 -4.36
N GLY A 127 -29.78 0.30 -3.42
CA GLY A 127 -29.56 1.73 -3.28
C GLY A 127 -28.14 2.10 -3.68
N ASP A 128 -27.91 3.39 -3.84
CA ASP A 128 -26.58 3.95 -4.03
C ASP A 128 -25.78 3.92 -2.71
N TRP A 129 -24.45 3.93 -2.83
CA TRP A 129 -23.54 3.80 -1.69
C TRP A 129 -22.68 5.05 -1.54
N SER A 130 -22.25 5.34 -0.32
CA SER A 130 -21.20 6.33 -0.09
C SER A 130 -20.35 5.95 1.13
N ALA A 131 -19.03 6.09 0.99
CA ALA A 131 -18.09 5.93 2.08
C ALA A 131 -18.01 7.18 2.95
N TYR A 132 -18.59 8.31 2.52
CA TYR A 132 -18.53 9.59 3.21
C TYR A 132 -19.89 10.29 3.14
N ILE A 133 -20.78 9.90 4.05
CA ILE A 133 -22.14 10.44 4.16
C ILE A 133 -22.66 10.29 5.59
N MET A 134 -23.29 11.34 6.11
CA MET A 134 -24.09 11.27 7.33
C MET A 134 -25.49 10.76 6.98
N ASP A 135 -25.55 9.45 6.77
CA ASP A 135 -26.77 8.64 6.80
C ASP A 135 -26.67 7.64 7.97
N HIS A 136 -27.81 7.22 8.52
CA HIS A 136 -27.94 6.23 9.62
C HIS A 136 -27.02 6.39 10.86
N SER A 137 -26.31 7.51 11.04
CA SER A 137 -25.25 7.69 12.05
C SER A 137 -24.18 6.59 12.02
N ASN A 138 -23.75 6.19 10.82
CA ASN A 138 -22.73 5.16 10.63
C ASN A 138 -21.33 5.61 11.06
N ASN A 139 -20.93 5.26 12.29
CA ASN A 139 -19.64 5.64 12.87
C ASN A 139 -18.50 4.64 12.57
N ASN A 140 -18.66 3.79 11.54
CA ASN A 140 -17.58 2.91 11.13
C ASN A 140 -16.41 3.71 10.55
N VAL A 141 -15.19 3.30 10.86
CA VAL A 141 -13.96 4.04 10.54
C VAL A 141 -13.28 3.45 9.32
N ASN A 142 -12.89 4.31 8.39
CA ASN A 142 -12.01 4.02 7.27
C ASN A 142 -10.61 4.60 7.56
N TYR A 143 -9.59 3.75 7.57
CA TYR A 143 -8.20 4.12 7.76
C TYR A 143 -7.55 4.36 6.40
N VAL A 144 -6.91 5.52 6.24
CA VAL A 144 -6.38 5.99 4.96
C VAL A 144 -4.86 5.87 4.94
N PHE A 145 -4.37 5.30 3.85
CA PHE A 145 -2.96 5.13 3.57
C PHE A 145 -2.64 5.70 2.20
N LYS A 146 -1.39 6.11 1.98
CA LYS A 146 -0.88 6.51 0.67
C LYS A 146 0.28 5.60 0.29
N ALA A 147 0.49 5.40 -1.01
CA ALA A 147 1.62 4.61 -1.50
C ALA A 147 2.93 5.18 -0.94
N ALA A 148 3.73 4.34 -0.27
CA ALA A 148 5.05 4.75 0.18
C ALA A 148 5.90 5.04 -1.06
N VAL A 149 6.51 6.22 -1.13
CA VAL A 149 7.50 6.50 -2.18
C VAL A 149 8.60 5.46 -1.99
N ALA A 150 8.78 4.57 -2.96
CA ALA A 150 9.90 3.67 -2.99
C ALA A 150 11.16 4.54 -2.94
N VAL A 151 11.80 4.65 -1.77
CA VAL A 151 13.11 5.27 -1.65
C VAL A 151 13.98 4.50 -2.62
N ALA A 152 14.47 5.19 -3.65
CA ALA A 152 15.18 4.59 -4.77
C ALA A 152 16.11 3.52 -4.23
N GLN A 153 15.78 2.26 -4.56
CA GLN A 153 16.53 1.09 -4.15
C GLN A 153 17.96 1.27 -4.64
N VAL A 154 18.85 1.77 -3.78
CA VAL A 154 20.28 1.66 -4.02
C VAL A 154 20.53 0.16 -3.99
N SER A 155 20.83 -0.42 -5.14
CA SER A 155 21.03 -1.85 -5.27
C SER A 155 22.19 -2.30 -4.38
N GLU A 156 21.88 -2.74 -3.17
CA GLU A 156 22.83 -3.29 -2.20
C GLU A 156 23.59 -4.55 -2.69
N PRO A 157 23.17 -5.30 -3.74
CA PRO A 157 24.04 -6.33 -4.31
C PRO A 157 25.38 -5.78 -4.81
N SER A 158 25.41 -4.52 -5.26
CA SER A 158 26.63 -3.90 -5.78
C SER A 158 27.60 -3.48 -4.68
N ALA A 159 27.11 -3.03 -3.52
CA ALA A 159 27.97 -2.61 -2.41
C ALA A 159 28.72 -3.81 -1.80
N LEU A 160 28.02 -4.92 -1.57
CA LEU A 160 28.64 -6.16 -1.12
C LEU A 160 29.58 -6.75 -2.18
N ALA A 161 29.23 -6.67 -3.47
CA ALA A 161 30.12 -7.09 -4.55
C ALA A 161 31.39 -6.23 -4.62
N VAL A 162 31.29 -4.91 -4.45
CA VAL A 162 32.43 -3.98 -4.44
C VAL A 162 33.31 -4.22 -3.21
N ILE A 163 32.74 -4.45 -2.04
CA ILE A 163 33.48 -4.81 -0.81
C ILE A 163 34.17 -6.17 -0.98
N ALA A 164 33.46 -7.17 -1.51
CA ALA A 164 34.02 -8.49 -1.78
C ALA A 164 35.16 -8.43 -2.81
N LEU A 165 34.98 -7.68 -3.91
CA LEU A 165 36.01 -7.44 -4.92
C LEU A 165 37.22 -6.68 -4.34
N GLY A 166 36.98 -5.68 -3.50
CA GLY A 166 38.03 -4.95 -2.78
C GLY A 166 38.84 -5.86 -1.85
N LEU A 167 38.18 -6.71 -1.06
CA LEU A 167 38.82 -7.68 -0.17
C LEU A 167 39.58 -8.75 -0.97
N MET A 168 39.04 -9.23 -2.09
CA MET A 168 39.72 -10.18 -2.97
C MET A 168 40.97 -9.56 -3.62
N GLY A 169 40.88 -8.32 -4.08
CA GLY A 169 42.03 -7.57 -4.60
C GLY A 169 43.12 -7.36 -3.55
N PHE A 170 42.72 -7.04 -2.31
CA PHE A 170 43.63 -6.87 -1.18
C PHE A 170 44.30 -8.19 -0.76
N ALA A 171 43.57 -9.30 -0.76
CA ALA A 171 44.13 -10.62 -0.48
C ALA A 171 45.12 -11.08 -1.57
N ALA A 172 44.80 -10.82 -2.85
CA ALA A 172 45.67 -11.15 -3.98
C ALA A 172 46.97 -10.33 -4.00
N SER A 173 46.92 -9.05 -3.63
CA SER A 173 48.11 -8.19 -3.55
C SER A 173 49.07 -8.64 -2.44
N ARG A 174 48.55 -9.16 -1.33
CA ARG A 174 49.35 -9.69 -0.21
C ARG A 174 50.00 -11.04 -0.53
N ALA A 175 49.38 -11.86 -1.38
CA ALA A 175 49.91 -13.17 -1.78
C ALA A 175 51.13 -13.08 -2.73
N ARG A 176 51.33 -11.96 -3.43
CA ARG A 176 52.47 -11.75 -4.36
C ARG A 176 53.78 -11.34 -3.68
N LYS A 177 53.75 -11.05 -2.37
CA LYS A 177 54.94 -10.65 -1.57
C LYS A 177 55.55 -11.82 -0.78
N LYS A 178 55.13 -13.06 -1.05
CA LYS A 178 55.78 -14.30 -0.59
C LYS A 178 56.23 -15.09 -1.81
#